data_AF-A0A497Q704-F1
#
_entry.id   AF-A0A497Q704-F1
#
_cell.length_a   1.000
_cell.length_b   1.000
_cell.length_c   1.000
_cell.angle_alpha   90.00
_cell.angle_beta   90.00
_cell.angle_gamma   90.00
#
_symmetry.space_group_name_H-M   'P 1'
#
loop_
_entity.id
_entity.type
_entity.pdbx_description
1 polymer ?
#
loop_
_entity_poly.entity_id
_entity_poly.type
_entity_poly.pdbx_seq_one_letter_code
_entity_poly.pdbx_strand_id
1 'polypeptide(L)'
;MALLQNYTLAWHHWLIILALLKLGGSATKAQLIPVFKKEGFSPHALEGIFKRDLEELGEAIEIDDDLDSLMDTTRIYLSDDPKFRAFIKKHLKSVVRTLKMKTTR
;
A
#
# COMPACT_ATOMS: atom_id res chain seq x y z
N MET A 1 -16.01 -5.64 -2.85
CA MET A 1 -15.12 -5.78 -1.67
C MET A 1 -15.02 -7.21 -1.12
N ALA A 2 -14.60 -8.17 -1.95
CA ALA A 2 -14.20 -9.49 -1.45
C ALA A 2 -12.94 -9.44 -0.55
N LEU A 3 -12.11 -8.40 -0.73
CA LEU A 3 -10.88 -8.13 0.02
C LEU A 3 -11.10 -8.00 1.55
N LEU A 4 -12.11 -7.22 1.95
CA LEU A 4 -12.40 -6.96 3.36
C LEU A 4 -13.07 -8.16 4.07
N GLN A 5 -13.60 -9.11 3.31
CA GLN A 5 -14.32 -10.26 3.85
C GLN A 5 -13.40 -11.46 4.14
N ASN A 6 -12.27 -11.60 3.43
CA ASN A 6 -11.44 -12.81 3.50
C ASN A 6 -9.91 -12.59 3.53
N TYR A 7 -9.37 -11.37 3.40
CA TYR A 7 -7.90 -11.15 3.37
C TYR A 7 -7.39 -10.36 4.58
N THR A 8 -6.47 -10.98 5.33
CA THR A 8 -5.48 -10.27 6.16
C THR A 8 -4.54 -9.49 5.25
N LEU A 9 -4.62 -8.15 5.26
CA LEU A 9 -3.59 -7.33 4.64
C LEU A 9 -2.22 -7.73 5.17
N ALA A 10 -1.32 -8.11 4.27
CA ALA A 10 0.06 -8.34 4.62
C ALA A 10 0.72 -7.03 5.08
N TRP A 11 1.80 -7.14 5.84
CA TRP A 11 2.47 -5.96 6.40
C TRP A 11 3.01 -5.00 5.32
N HIS A 12 3.33 -5.51 4.13
CA HIS A 12 3.84 -4.74 2.99
C HIS A 12 2.72 -3.99 2.23
N HIS A 13 1.49 -4.52 2.20
CA HIS A 13 0.32 -3.76 1.74
C HIS A 13 0.11 -2.48 2.58
N TRP A 14 0.37 -2.57 3.89
CA TRP A 14 0.29 -1.41 4.77
C TRP A 14 1.33 -0.34 4.44
N LEU A 15 2.46 -0.68 3.80
CA LEU A 15 3.44 0.33 3.37
C LEU A 15 2.84 1.25 2.31
N ILE A 16 2.12 0.70 1.33
CA ILE A 16 1.42 1.47 0.29
C ILE A 16 0.34 2.33 0.96
N ILE A 17 -0.54 1.72 1.76
CA ILE A 17 -1.65 2.41 2.40
C ILE A 17 -1.16 3.57 3.28
N LEU A 18 -0.16 3.32 4.13
CA LEU A 18 0.39 4.35 5.02
C LEU A 18 1.11 5.46 4.25
N ALA A 19 1.82 5.12 3.17
CA ALA A 19 2.47 6.10 2.32
C ALA A 19 1.44 7.01 1.63
N LEU A 20 0.37 6.43 1.07
CA LEU A 20 -0.72 7.18 0.46
C LEU A 20 -1.43 8.08 1.48
N LEU A 21 -1.77 7.56 2.67
CA LEU A 21 -2.36 8.36 3.74
C LEU A 21 -1.47 9.56 4.12
N LYS A 22 -0.15 9.34 4.21
CA LYS A 22 0.81 10.38 4.52
C LYS A 22 0.91 11.44 3.41
N LEU A 23 0.68 11.06 2.16
CA LEU A 23 0.74 11.92 0.97
C LEU A 23 -0.62 12.52 0.58
N GLY A 24 -1.63 12.46 1.46
CA GLY A 24 -2.93 13.07 1.23
C GLY A 24 -3.91 12.21 0.42
N GLY A 25 -3.67 10.89 0.37
CA GLY A 25 -4.53 9.90 -0.26
C GLY A 25 -4.13 9.54 -1.70
N SER A 26 -3.06 10.13 -2.23
CA SER A 26 -2.55 9.80 -3.56
C SER A 26 -1.04 9.95 -3.65
N ALA A 27 -0.39 9.21 -4.55
CA ALA A 27 1.04 9.30 -4.82
C ALA A 27 1.38 8.69 -6.19
N THR A 28 2.52 9.05 -6.77
CA THR A 28 3.07 8.33 -7.93
C THR A 28 3.82 7.07 -7.49
N LYS A 29 3.98 6.11 -8.40
CA LYS A 29 4.87 4.95 -8.18
C LYS A 29 6.24 5.38 -7.67
N ALA A 30 6.89 6.35 -8.31
CA ALA A 30 8.21 6.84 -7.88
C ALA A 30 8.24 7.36 -6.43
N GLN A 31 7.11 7.86 -5.91
CA GLN A 31 6.99 8.31 -4.52
C GLN A 31 6.78 7.14 -3.53
N LEU A 32 6.19 6.04 -3.99
CA LEU A 32 5.90 4.86 -3.15
C LEU A 32 7.08 3.88 -3.06
N ILE A 33 7.79 3.66 -4.17
CA ILE A 33 8.93 2.74 -4.28
C ILE A 33 10.00 2.95 -3.17
N PRO A 34 10.38 4.19 -2.79
CA PRO A 34 11.34 4.42 -1.71
C PRO A 34 10.92 3.87 -0.34
N VAL A 35 9.61 3.69 -0.09
CA VAL A 35 9.11 3.12 1.18
C VAL A 35 9.51 1.64 1.28
N PHE A 36 9.33 0.89 0.20
CA PHE A 36 9.78 -0.50 0.12
C PHE A 36 11.31 -0.62 0.24
N LYS A 37 12.07 0.25 -0.42
CA LYS A 37 13.54 0.26 -0.30
C LYS A 37 14.00 0.44 1.16
N LYS A 38 13.33 1.31 1.93
CA LYS A 38 13.65 1.57 3.34
C LYS A 38 13.38 0.37 4.24
N GLU A 39 12.39 -0.45 3.89
CA GLU A 39 12.03 -1.66 4.63
C GLU A 39 12.88 -2.89 4.22
N GLY A 40 13.93 -2.70 3.41
CA GLY A 40 14.91 -3.74 3.09
C GLY A 40 14.54 -4.65 1.90
N PHE A 41 13.54 -4.27 1.09
CA PHE A 41 13.22 -5.00 -0.12
C PHE A 41 14.35 -4.92 -1.15
N SER A 42 14.75 -6.07 -1.70
CA SER A 42 15.77 -6.14 -2.75
C SER A 42 15.33 -5.37 -3.99
N PRO A 43 16.19 -4.55 -4.62
CA PRO A 43 15.87 -3.83 -5.85
C PRO A 43 15.37 -4.74 -6.99
N HIS A 44 15.85 -5.99 -7.02
CA HIS A 44 15.54 -6.96 -8.08
C HIS A 44 14.14 -7.56 -7.93
N ALA A 45 13.61 -7.61 -6.71
CA ALA A 45 12.29 -8.16 -6.41
C ALA A 45 11.22 -7.06 -6.24
N LEU A 46 11.66 -5.81 -6.06
CA LEU A 46 10.81 -4.71 -5.64
C LEU A 46 9.69 -4.43 -6.64
N GLU A 47 9.99 -4.40 -7.93
CA GLU A 47 8.99 -4.18 -8.98
C GLU A 47 7.91 -5.28 -8.99
N GLY A 48 8.32 -6.54 -8.88
CA GLY A 48 7.39 -7.67 -8.84
C GLY A 48 6.52 -7.68 -7.59
N ILE A 49 7.11 -7.40 -6.43
CA ILE A 49 6.38 -7.30 -5.16
C ILE A 49 5.42 -6.13 -5.20
N PHE A 50 5.87 -4.96 -5.66
CA PHE A 50 5.03 -3.78 -5.74
C PHE A 50 3.83 -4.00 -6.66
N LYS A 51 4.05 -4.54 -7.85
CA LYS A 51 2.95 -4.87 -8.78
C LYS A 51 1.96 -5.84 -8.16
N ARG A 52 2.47 -6.92 -7.54
CA ARG A 52 1.65 -7.91 -6.85
C ARG A 52 0.85 -7.29 -5.70
N ASP A 53 1.46 -6.42 -4.90
CA ASP A 53 0.79 -5.73 -3.79
C ASP A 53 -0.34 -4.82 -4.31
N LEU A 54 -0.16 -4.17 -5.46
CA LEU A 54 -1.22 -3.37 -6.08
C LEU A 54 -2.38 -4.25 -6.57
N GLU A 55 -2.08 -5.39 -7.19
CA GLU A 55 -3.08 -6.37 -7.61
C GLU A 55 -3.85 -6.94 -6.41
N GLU A 56 -3.12 -7.32 -5.34
CA GLU A 56 -3.69 -7.86 -4.10
C GLU A 56 -4.45 -6.80 -3.27
N LEU A 57 -4.18 -5.50 -3.47
CA LEU A 57 -4.96 -4.42 -2.86
C LEU A 57 -6.30 -4.22 -3.58
N GLY A 58 -6.38 -4.50 -4.88
CA GLY A 58 -7.60 -4.45 -5.68
C GLY A 58 -8.41 -3.17 -5.42
N GLU A 59 -9.68 -3.32 -5.04
CA GLU A 59 -10.62 -2.21 -4.75
C GLU A 59 -10.19 -1.27 -3.60
N ALA A 60 -9.13 -1.58 -2.84
CA ALA A 60 -8.62 -0.69 -1.79
C ALA A 60 -7.88 0.53 -2.37
N ILE A 61 -7.45 0.43 -3.63
CA ILE A 61 -6.73 1.47 -4.35
C ILE A 61 -7.33 1.67 -5.74
N GLU A 62 -7.04 2.82 -6.32
CA GLU A 62 -7.33 3.14 -7.71
C GLU A 62 -6.02 3.52 -8.40
N ILE A 63 -5.86 3.16 -9.67
CA ILE A 63 -4.65 3.41 -10.46
C ILE A 63 -5.09 4.12 -11.75
N ASP A 64 -4.42 5.22 -12.10
CA ASP A 64 -4.74 6.01 -13.31
C ASP A 64 -4.51 5.24 -14.62
N ASP A 65 -3.73 4.17 -14.57
CA ASP A 65 -3.22 3.43 -15.73
C ASP A 65 -3.31 1.92 -15.46
N ASP A 66 -3.06 1.11 -16.48
CA ASP A 66 -3.08 -0.35 -16.33
C ASP A 66 -1.93 -0.87 -15.44
N LEU A 67 -2.22 -1.91 -14.64
CA LEU A 67 -1.24 -2.62 -13.80
C LEU A 67 -0.07 -3.21 -14.61
N ASP A 68 -0.28 -3.48 -15.89
CA ASP A 68 0.75 -3.99 -16.80
C ASP A 68 1.66 -2.91 -17.37
N SER A 69 1.26 -1.64 -17.26
CA SER A 69 1.92 -0.48 -17.87
C SER A 69 2.41 0.54 -16.82
N LEU A 70 2.72 0.09 -15.61
CA LEU A 70 3.11 0.95 -14.49
C LEU A 70 4.41 1.74 -14.76
N MET A 71 4.26 3.03 -15.01
CA MET A 71 5.35 3.99 -15.11
C MET A 71 5.63 4.64 -13.74
N ASP A 72 6.81 5.23 -13.61
CA ASP A 72 7.20 5.99 -12.41
C ASP A 72 6.26 7.18 -12.12
N THR A 73 5.62 7.70 -13.17
CA THR A 73 4.62 8.77 -13.13
C THR A 73 3.19 8.28 -12.86
N THR A 74 2.92 6.98 -12.97
CA THR A 74 1.59 6.41 -12.73
C THR A 74 1.16 6.74 -11.30
N ARG A 75 -0.04 7.32 -11.16
CA ARG A 75 -0.61 7.66 -9.86
C ARG A 75 -1.49 6.54 -9.32
N ILE A 76 -1.41 6.40 -8.01
CA ILE A 76 -2.17 5.47 -7.21
C ILE A 76 -2.89 6.27 -6.13
N TYR A 77 -4.16 5.96 -5.91
CA TYR A 77 -5.06 6.63 -4.99
C TYR A 77 -5.62 5.63 -3.98
N LEU A 78 -5.92 6.09 -2.78
CA LEU A 78 -6.76 5.31 -1.86
C LEU A 78 -8.21 5.38 -2.30
N SER A 79 -8.88 4.24 -2.27
CA SER A 79 -10.32 4.17 -2.53
C SER A 79 -11.11 5.10 -1.59
N ASP A 80 -12.15 5.71 -2.15
CA ASP A 80 -13.10 6.52 -1.39
C ASP A 80 -14.19 5.70 -0.69
N ASP A 81 -14.19 4.37 -0.86
CA ASP A 81 -15.21 3.48 -0.32
C ASP A 81 -15.37 3.64 1.22
N PRO A 82 -16.59 3.87 1.71
CA PRO A 82 -16.85 4.09 3.14
C PRO A 82 -16.45 2.91 4.05
N LYS A 83 -16.61 1.66 3.59
CA LYS A 83 -16.23 0.46 4.33
C LYS A 83 -14.71 0.36 4.44
N PHE A 84 -13.97 0.65 3.38
CA PHE A 84 -12.52 0.71 3.44
C PHE A 84 -12.03 1.81 4.37
N ARG A 85 -12.61 3.02 4.30
CA ARG A 85 -12.31 4.11 5.24
C ARG A 85 -12.55 3.70 6.70
N ALA A 86 -13.65 3.01 6.99
CA ALA A 86 -13.96 2.50 8.33
C ALA A 86 -12.95 1.43 8.77
N PHE A 87 -12.57 0.52 7.87
CA PHE A 87 -11.54 -0.48 8.12
C PHE A 87 -10.19 0.16 8.46
N ILE A 88 -9.72 1.13 7.65
CA ILE A 88 -8.48 1.85 7.93
C ILE A 88 -8.53 2.51 9.31
N LYS A 89 -9.59 3.24 9.63
CA LYS A 89 -9.75 3.89 10.94
C LYS A 89 -9.68 2.89 12.10
N LYS A 90 -10.27 1.70 11.95
CA LYS A 90 -10.25 0.64 12.96
C LYS A 90 -8.86 0.04 13.18
N HIS A 91 -8.07 -0.13 12.13
CA HIS A 91 -6.81 -0.89 12.17
C HIS A 91 -5.55 -0.02 12.25
N LEU A 92 -5.60 1.24 11.82
CA LEU A 92 -4.44 2.13 11.65
C LEU A 92 -3.56 2.22 12.91
N LYS A 93 -4.16 2.47 14.07
CA LYS A 93 -3.41 2.62 15.34
C LYS A 93 -2.64 1.36 15.70
N SER A 94 -3.25 0.19 15.50
CA SER A 94 -2.63 -1.10 15.79
C SER A 94 -1.46 -1.37 14.85
N VAL A 95 -1.67 -1.16 13.56
CA VAL A 95 -0.65 -1.37 12.51
C VAL A 95 0.56 -0.46 12.73
N VAL A 96 0.33 0.85 12.91
CA VAL A 96 1.43 1.81 13.15
C VAL A 96 2.22 1.44 14.39
N ARG A 97 1.56 0.96 15.45
CA ARG A 97 2.25 0.48 16.66
C ARG A 97 3.12 -0.74 16.36
N THR A 98 2.57 -1.75 15.68
CA THR A 98 3.28 -2.99 15.34
C THR A 98 4.48 -2.73 14.42
N LEU A 99 4.35 -1.86 13.43
CA LEU A 99 5.45 -1.48 12.53
C LEU A 99 6.57 -0.74 13.28
N LYS A 100 6.23 0.16 14.20
CA LYS A 100 7.23 0.88 15.02
C LYS A 100 7.99 -0.04 15.98
N MET A 101 7.36 -1.10 16.48
CA MET A 101 7.94 -1.95 17.53
C MET A 101 8.99 -2.97 17.03
N LYS A 102 9.31 -3.01 15.74
CA LYS A 102 10.38 -3.88 15.19
C LYS A 102 11.78 -3.25 15.10
N THR A 103 11.98 -2.02 15.59
CA THR A 103 13.30 -1.34 15.52
C THR A 103 14.18 -1.58 16.76
N THR A 104 13.74 -2.40 17.72
CA THR A 104 14.60 -2.77 18.87
C THR A 104 15.15 -4.17 18.67
N ARG A 105 16.29 -4.26 17.98
CA ARG A 105 17.26 -5.34 18.15
C ARG A 105 18.59 -4.72 18.57
#